data_AF-A0A535QRJ7-F1
#
_entry.id   AF-A0A535QRJ7-F1
#
_cell.length_a   1.000
_cell.length_b   1.000
_cell.length_c   1.000
_cell.angle_alpha   90.00
_cell.angle_beta   90.00
_cell.angle_gamma   90.00
#
_symmetry.space_group_name_H-M   'P 1'
#
loop_
_entity.id
_entity.type
_entity.pdbx_description
1 polymer ?
#
loop_
_entity_poly.entity_id
_entity_poly.type
_entity_poly.pdbx_seq_one_letter_code
_entity_poly.pdbx_strand_id
1 'polypeptide(L)'
;MLRALAALDAWDQWLFRRLTRRERRVIDHRLKQLSTSANRSVLWFAIAALIAIFGGHRARRAAFRGVVSIAITSTLVNLPLKYLARRNRPLTRRGDRPLPVSLPGSFSFPSGHSASAFAFATGVALEEPRLLGPILPLAAGVAYSRVHLRVHYPFDVLAGATIGTAMGLATEPLIRAARQWWDSTVPVPESERAKTNEVVLVASPHAGRGGELERVRTAMGSTGLRIVAELSVDDLAQLPGLLSRNGSRPPIVVAAGGDGTVGSVANAVISTPAVMAILPLGTSNDFARSLNIPLRVENAVRLISNGRVSRVDAGRLRRDGQPSRHFVHAAAAGLNVQFAKFATRADLRQRLGKLTYAIAAALALKERPVFRARVEYEGQAEPVELVHLAVINAPVFGGFLDLKIPGATPDDGALHVIMVEHLPMRRLLRSAFYPALGVHRSIRGFRTMQVSRLTVQPTDPIDVTLDGEIAGPVSGTFDVVRGGLQVITPASFKDDRR
;
A
#
# COMPACT_ATOMS: atom_id res chain seq x y z
N MET A 1 -39.25 -9.56 2.02
CA MET A 1 -38.29 -9.46 0.89
C MET A 1 -38.99 -9.24 -0.46
N LEU A 2 -40.00 -10.04 -0.84
CA LEU A 2 -40.70 -9.92 -2.14
C LEU A 2 -41.39 -8.56 -2.41
N ARG A 3 -42.04 -7.96 -1.41
CA ARG A 3 -42.67 -6.62 -1.55
C ARG A 3 -41.67 -5.49 -1.79
N ALA A 4 -40.49 -5.56 -1.17
CA ALA A 4 -39.43 -4.57 -1.35
C ALA A 4 -38.78 -4.66 -2.75
N LEU A 5 -38.58 -5.88 -3.25
CA LEU A 5 -38.09 -6.12 -4.62
C LEU A 5 -39.11 -5.65 -5.68
N ALA A 6 -40.41 -5.86 -5.44
CA ALA A 6 -41.46 -5.37 -6.33
C ALA A 6 -41.57 -3.84 -6.33
N ALA A 7 -41.41 -3.19 -5.16
CA ALA A 7 -41.35 -1.74 -5.07
C ALA A 7 -40.14 -1.17 -5.82
N LEU A 8 -38.95 -1.76 -5.64
CA LEU A 8 -37.74 -1.35 -6.36
C LEU A 8 -37.90 -1.48 -7.88
N ASP A 9 -38.49 -2.57 -8.36
CA ASP A 9 -38.75 -2.75 -9.80
C ASP A 9 -39.76 -1.71 -10.34
N ALA A 10 -40.82 -1.40 -9.58
CA ALA A 10 -41.77 -0.35 -9.94
C ALA A 10 -41.13 1.04 -10.03
N TRP A 11 -40.21 1.35 -9.10
CA TRP A 11 -39.41 2.57 -9.11
C TRP A 11 -38.46 2.65 -10.31
N ASP A 12 -37.77 1.54 -10.62
CA ASP A 12 -36.86 1.44 -11.77
C ASP A 12 -37.59 1.68 -13.09
N GLN A 13 -38.76 1.07 -13.24
CA GLN A 13 -39.63 1.26 -14.39
C GLN A 13 -40.18 2.69 -14.48
N TRP A 14 -40.55 3.31 -13.36
CA TRP A 14 -40.98 4.71 -13.33
C TRP A 14 -39.85 5.65 -13.77
N LEU A 15 -38.65 5.45 -13.23
CA LEU A 15 -37.49 6.27 -13.55
C LEU A 15 -37.07 6.11 -15.01
N PHE A 16 -37.05 4.87 -15.52
CA PHE A 16 -36.84 4.57 -16.92
C PHE A 16 -37.81 5.35 -17.82
N ARG A 17 -39.13 5.24 -17.56
CA ARG A 17 -40.15 5.96 -18.33
C ARG A 17 -39.96 7.48 -18.29
N ARG A 18 -39.54 8.03 -17.15
CA ARG A 18 -39.28 9.47 -17.00
C ARG A 18 -38.08 9.94 -17.81
N LEU A 19 -37.00 9.15 -17.83
CA LEU A 19 -35.77 9.47 -18.53
C LEU A 19 -35.89 9.31 -20.06
N THR A 20 -36.72 8.37 -20.53
CA THR A 20 -36.86 8.06 -21.96
C THR A 20 -38.06 8.74 -22.63
N ARG A 21 -38.71 9.69 -21.94
CA ARG A 21 -40.02 10.29 -22.30
C ARG A 21 -39.96 11.33 -23.42
N ARG A 22 -38.82 12.01 -23.63
CA ARG A 22 -38.66 13.10 -24.62
C ARG A 22 -37.62 12.71 -25.69
N GLU A 23 -37.94 12.92 -26.96
CA GLU A 23 -36.97 12.79 -28.06
C GLU A 23 -36.06 14.00 -28.16
N ARG A 24 -34.78 13.74 -28.42
CA ARG A 24 -33.80 14.78 -28.73
C ARG A 24 -32.87 14.22 -29.81
N ARG A 25 -33.30 14.30 -31.07
CA ARG A 25 -32.65 13.65 -32.25
C ARG A 25 -31.12 13.82 -32.30
N VAL A 26 -30.62 15.01 -31.96
CA VAL A 26 -29.17 15.31 -31.92
C VAL A 26 -28.44 14.55 -30.82
N ILE A 27 -29.08 14.42 -29.65
CA ILE A 27 -28.55 13.68 -28.49
C ILE A 27 -28.61 12.18 -28.76
N ASP A 28 -29.66 11.70 -29.41
CA ASP A 28 -29.85 10.29 -29.75
C ASP A 28 -28.72 9.77 -30.67
N HIS A 29 -28.32 10.56 -31.67
CA HIS A 29 -27.24 10.19 -32.59
C HIS A 29 -25.86 10.14 -31.89
N ARG A 30 -25.53 11.17 -31.08
CA ARG A 30 -24.26 11.22 -30.34
C ARG A 30 -24.15 10.13 -29.28
N LEU A 31 -25.24 9.85 -28.55
CA LEU A 31 -25.26 8.79 -27.55
C LEU A 31 -25.22 7.39 -28.17
N LYS A 32 -25.81 7.22 -29.37
CA LYS A 32 -25.67 5.98 -30.13
C LYS A 32 -24.21 5.72 -30.51
N GLN A 33 -23.52 6.71 -31.08
CA GLN A 33 -22.10 6.61 -31.42
C GLN A 33 -21.23 6.28 -30.19
N LEU A 34 -21.48 6.96 -29.07
CA LEU A 34 -20.79 6.72 -27.80
C LEU A 34 -21.04 5.31 -27.25
N SER A 35 -22.29 4.82 -27.31
CA SER A 35 -22.58 3.44 -26.87
C SER A 35 -21.95 2.40 -27.79
N THR A 36 -21.87 2.66 -29.10
CA THR A 36 -21.29 1.70 -30.05
C THR A 36 -19.78 1.63 -29.95
N SER A 37 -19.09 2.75 -29.71
CA SER A 37 -17.64 2.74 -29.50
C SER A 37 -17.25 2.02 -28.21
N ALA A 38 -18.12 2.03 -27.20
CA ALA A 38 -17.94 1.28 -25.96
C ALA A 38 -18.21 -0.24 -26.09
N ASN A 39 -18.65 -0.74 -27.26
CA ASN A 39 -18.84 -2.17 -27.47
C ASN A 39 -17.51 -2.93 -27.37
N ARG A 40 -17.54 -4.11 -26.74
CA ARG A 40 -16.35 -4.94 -26.50
C ARG A 40 -15.19 -4.18 -25.83
N SER A 41 -15.50 -3.10 -25.10
CA SER A 41 -14.53 -2.22 -24.45
C SER A 41 -13.53 -1.53 -25.40
N VAL A 42 -13.81 -1.45 -26.71
CA VAL A 42 -12.90 -0.86 -27.72
C VAL A 42 -12.54 0.59 -27.39
N LEU A 43 -13.52 1.42 -27.01
CA LEU A 43 -13.29 2.79 -26.55
C LEU A 43 -12.24 2.86 -25.43
N TRP A 44 -12.36 1.98 -24.43
CA TRP A 44 -11.46 1.98 -23.28
C TRP A 44 -10.07 1.47 -23.63
N PHE A 45 -9.95 0.47 -24.51
CA PHE A 45 -8.66 0.02 -25.04
C PHE A 45 -7.97 1.10 -25.88
N ALA A 46 -8.71 1.84 -26.69
CA ALA A 46 -8.17 2.97 -27.45
C ALA A 46 -7.67 4.09 -26.51
N ILE A 47 -8.44 4.44 -25.48
CA ILE A 47 -8.02 5.41 -24.46
C ILE A 47 -6.78 4.90 -23.72
N ALA A 48 -6.74 3.62 -23.33
CA ALA A 48 -5.57 3.03 -22.70
C ALA A 48 -4.32 3.10 -23.59
N ALA A 49 -4.47 2.80 -24.88
CA ALA A 49 -3.38 2.90 -25.86
C ALA A 49 -2.89 4.35 -26.00
N LEU A 50 -3.79 5.32 -26.09
CA LEU A 50 -3.43 6.75 -26.14
C LEU A 50 -2.69 7.18 -24.87
N ILE A 51 -3.20 6.81 -23.69
CA ILE A 51 -2.54 7.08 -22.40
C ILE A 51 -1.15 6.43 -22.37
N ALA A 52 -0.99 5.22 -22.91
CA ALA A 52 0.28 4.50 -22.90
C ALA A 52 1.31 5.08 -23.89
N ILE A 53 0.86 5.51 -25.08
CA ILE A 53 1.71 6.07 -26.14
C ILE A 53 2.19 7.47 -25.74
N PHE A 54 1.25 8.35 -25.36
CA PHE A 54 1.53 9.76 -25.11
C PHE A 54 1.87 10.07 -23.65
N GLY A 55 1.62 9.13 -22.74
CA GLY A 55 1.87 9.31 -21.32
C GLY A 55 3.24 8.80 -20.87
N GLY A 56 3.72 9.37 -19.75
CA GLY A 56 4.91 8.88 -19.07
C GLY A 56 4.71 7.54 -18.35
N HIS A 57 5.70 7.09 -17.58
CA HIS A 57 5.69 5.80 -16.88
C HIS A 57 4.44 5.60 -15.99
N ARG A 58 4.02 6.64 -15.25
CA ARG A 58 2.80 6.60 -14.42
C ARG A 58 1.52 6.40 -15.25
N ALA A 59 1.40 7.12 -16.36
CA ALA A 59 0.26 7.00 -17.27
C ALA A 59 0.21 5.61 -17.93
N ARG A 60 1.36 5.04 -18.33
CA ARG A 60 1.44 3.66 -18.83
C ARG A 60 0.96 2.64 -17.80
N ARG A 61 1.36 2.79 -16.53
CA ARG A 61 0.83 1.97 -15.43
C ARG A 61 -0.68 2.12 -15.26
N ALA A 62 -1.18 3.35 -15.33
CA ALA A 62 -2.61 3.63 -15.26
C ALA A 62 -3.40 2.95 -16.39
N ALA A 63 -2.89 3.01 -17.63
CA ALA A 63 -3.46 2.34 -18.78
C ALA A 63 -3.49 0.81 -18.59
N PHE A 64 -2.35 0.22 -18.21
CA PHE A 64 -2.25 -1.22 -17.93
C PHE A 64 -3.25 -1.67 -16.87
N ARG A 65 -3.33 -0.92 -15.76
CA ARG A 65 -4.25 -1.24 -14.68
C ARG A 65 -5.72 -1.07 -15.07
N GLY A 66 -6.05 -0.04 -15.86
CA GLY A 66 -7.38 0.12 -16.42
C GLY A 66 -7.80 -1.09 -17.27
N VAL A 67 -6.88 -1.58 -18.12
CA VAL A 67 -7.09 -2.79 -18.94
C VAL A 67 -7.29 -4.04 -18.09
N VAL A 68 -6.44 -4.26 -17.08
CA VAL A 68 -6.59 -5.39 -16.14
C VAL A 68 -7.92 -5.31 -15.41
N SER A 69 -8.35 -4.11 -15.00
CA SER A 69 -9.65 -3.87 -14.34
C SER A 69 -10.82 -4.30 -15.25
N ILE A 70 -10.75 -3.96 -16.54
CA ILE A 70 -11.74 -4.41 -17.53
C ILE A 70 -11.74 -5.93 -17.65
N ALA A 71 -10.56 -6.57 -17.75
CA ALA A 71 -10.44 -8.01 -17.92
C ALA A 71 -11.07 -8.79 -16.74
N ILE A 72 -10.74 -8.39 -15.51
CA ILE A 72 -11.32 -8.98 -14.28
C ILE A 72 -12.83 -8.77 -14.26
N THR A 73 -13.28 -7.53 -14.49
CA THR A 73 -14.71 -7.18 -14.44
C THR A 73 -15.50 -7.90 -15.51
N SER A 74 -14.99 -7.97 -16.75
CA SER A 74 -15.66 -8.64 -17.86
C SER A 74 -15.81 -10.14 -17.61
N THR A 75 -14.78 -10.78 -17.04
CA THR A 75 -14.82 -12.20 -16.67
C THR A 75 -15.91 -12.45 -15.63
N LEU A 76 -15.94 -11.67 -14.54
CA LEU A 76 -16.91 -11.85 -13.45
C LEU A 76 -18.33 -11.43 -13.82
N VAL A 77 -18.51 -10.37 -14.59
CA VAL A 77 -19.85 -9.88 -14.94
C VAL A 77 -20.49 -10.74 -16.03
N ASN A 78 -19.72 -11.21 -17.02
CA ASN A 78 -20.28 -11.95 -18.14
C ASN A 78 -20.45 -13.45 -17.87
N LEU A 79 -19.72 -14.05 -16.92
CA LEU A 79 -19.79 -15.49 -16.64
C LEU A 79 -20.75 -15.83 -15.48
N PRO A 80 -20.50 -15.48 -14.20
CA PRO A 80 -21.41 -15.86 -13.11
C PRO A 80 -22.62 -14.94 -12.94
N LEU A 81 -22.45 -13.62 -12.94
CA LEU A 81 -23.48 -12.68 -12.45
C LEU A 81 -24.72 -12.58 -13.35
N LYS A 82 -24.53 -12.54 -14.68
CA LYS A 82 -25.64 -12.46 -15.63
C LYS A 82 -26.51 -13.72 -15.65
N TYR A 83 -25.91 -14.89 -15.46
CA TYR A 83 -26.63 -16.17 -15.47
C TYR A 83 -27.39 -16.45 -14.17
N LEU A 84 -26.98 -15.83 -13.06
CA LEU A 84 -27.64 -15.92 -11.75
C LEU A 84 -28.88 -15.02 -11.65
N ALA A 85 -28.81 -13.79 -12.16
CA ALA A 85 -29.90 -12.81 -11.98
C ALA A 85 -31.05 -12.93 -13.00
N ARG A 86 -30.75 -13.44 -14.21
CA ARG A 86 -31.70 -13.70 -15.32
C ARG A 86 -32.77 -12.60 -15.56
N ARG A 87 -32.44 -11.32 -15.28
CA ARG A 87 -33.37 -10.22 -15.50
C ARG A 87 -33.56 -9.99 -17.00
N ASN A 88 -34.82 -9.89 -17.42
CA ASN A 88 -35.18 -9.56 -18.79
C ASN A 88 -34.84 -8.10 -19.10
N ARG A 89 -34.49 -7.82 -20.36
CA ARG A 89 -34.29 -6.44 -20.85
C ARG A 89 -35.63 -5.70 -20.94
N PRO A 90 -35.64 -4.36 -20.89
CA PRO A 90 -36.85 -3.59 -21.14
C PRO A 90 -37.52 -4.03 -22.45
N LEU A 91 -38.75 -4.54 -22.36
CA LEU A 91 -39.52 -5.00 -23.51
C LEU A 91 -39.94 -3.79 -24.37
N THR A 92 -39.74 -3.89 -25.68
CA THR A 92 -40.37 -3.01 -26.66
C THR A 92 -41.85 -3.40 -26.72
N ARG A 93 -42.76 -2.53 -26.24
CA ARG A 93 -44.21 -2.75 -26.35
C ARG A 93 -44.67 -2.56 -27.78
N ARG A 94 -45.82 -3.14 -28.13
CA ARG A 94 -46.46 -2.90 -29.43
C ARG A 94 -46.81 -1.40 -29.53
N GLY A 95 -46.19 -0.69 -30.46
CA GLY A 95 -46.26 0.78 -30.59
C GLY A 95 -45.04 1.54 -30.08
N ASP A 96 -44.10 0.87 -29.39
CA ASP A 96 -42.79 1.46 -29.09
C ASP A 96 -41.93 1.52 -30.35
N ARG A 97 -41.12 2.58 -30.44
CA ARG A 97 -40.19 2.80 -31.56
C ARG A 97 -39.12 1.71 -31.61
N PRO A 98 -38.62 1.35 -32.80
CA PRO A 98 -37.54 0.38 -32.96
C PRO A 98 -36.31 0.84 -32.17
N LEU A 99 -35.61 -0.13 -31.57
CA LEU A 99 -34.43 0.16 -30.75
C LEU A 99 -33.34 0.81 -31.61
N PRO A 100 -32.66 1.86 -31.13
CA PRO A 100 -31.63 2.54 -31.92
C PRO A 100 -30.38 1.68 -32.15
N VAL A 101 -30.21 0.58 -31.41
CA VAL A 101 -29.04 -0.32 -31.42
C VAL A 101 -29.50 -1.78 -31.31
N SER A 102 -28.69 -2.71 -31.83
CA SER A 102 -28.93 -4.15 -31.72
C SER A 102 -28.98 -4.62 -30.25
N LEU A 103 -29.99 -5.42 -29.90
CA LEU A 103 -30.12 -6.02 -28.57
C LEU A 103 -28.95 -6.99 -28.32
N PRO A 104 -28.20 -6.85 -27.22
CA PRO A 104 -27.22 -7.85 -26.84
C PRO A 104 -27.93 -9.16 -26.46
N GLY A 105 -27.40 -10.30 -26.93
CA GLY A 105 -27.98 -11.64 -26.67
C GLY A 105 -27.93 -12.14 -25.23
N SER A 106 -27.40 -11.35 -24.28
CA SER A 106 -27.32 -11.70 -22.84
C SER A 106 -28.38 -10.96 -22.01
N PHE A 107 -28.66 -11.47 -20.80
CA PHE A 107 -29.51 -10.82 -19.77
C PHE A 107 -29.16 -9.35 -19.49
N SER A 108 -30.13 -8.60 -18.96
CA SER A 108 -30.03 -7.15 -18.73
C SER A 108 -29.19 -6.78 -17.51
N PHE A 109 -29.22 -7.62 -16.48
CA PHE A 109 -28.57 -7.35 -15.20
C PHE A 109 -27.29 -8.18 -15.00
N PRO A 110 -26.18 -7.57 -14.54
CA PRO A 110 -25.88 -6.13 -14.52
C PRO A 110 -25.40 -5.64 -15.90
N SER A 111 -25.36 -4.33 -16.11
CA SER A 111 -24.86 -3.73 -17.36
C SER A 111 -23.33 -3.89 -17.49
N GLY A 112 -22.89 -4.75 -18.43
CA GLY A 112 -21.46 -4.98 -18.69
C GLY A 112 -20.71 -3.76 -19.23
N HIS A 113 -21.36 -2.92 -20.03
CA HIS A 113 -20.78 -1.65 -20.51
C HIS A 113 -20.56 -0.67 -19.37
N SER A 114 -21.52 -0.56 -18.45
CA SER A 114 -21.38 0.27 -17.25
C SER A 114 -20.27 -0.26 -16.34
N ALA A 115 -20.24 -1.58 -16.10
CA ALA A 115 -19.22 -2.21 -15.28
C ALA A 115 -17.81 -2.02 -15.83
N SER A 116 -17.60 -2.23 -17.13
CA SER A 116 -16.28 -2.04 -17.74
C SER A 116 -15.85 -0.58 -17.75
N ALA A 117 -16.79 0.36 -17.96
CA ALA A 117 -16.51 1.80 -17.95
C ALA A 117 -16.04 2.29 -16.58
N PHE A 118 -16.77 1.94 -15.51
CA PHE A 118 -16.41 2.33 -14.15
C PHE A 118 -15.18 1.57 -13.65
N ALA A 119 -15.00 0.30 -14.03
CA ALA A 119 -13.77 -0.44 -13.71
C ALA A 119 -12.52 0.21 -14.32
N PHE A 120 -12.58 0.62 -15.59
CA PHE A 120 -11.50 1.35 -16.25
C PHE A 120 -11.24 2.69 -15.58
N ALA A 121 -12.30 3.49 -15.36
CA ALA A 121 -12.20 4.81 -14.75
C ALA A 121 -11.56 4.75 -13.36
N THR A 122 -12.00 3.82 -12.51
CA THR A 122 -11.44 3.61 -11.19
C THR A 122 -10.01 3.08 -11.25
N GLY A 123 -9.73 2.09 -12.11
CA GLY A 123 -8.38 1.52 -12.27
C GLY A 123 -7.34 2.56 -12.72
N VAL A 124 -7.70 3.41 -13.69
CA VAL A 124 -6.83 4.51 -14.13
C VAL A 124 -6.65 5.56 -13.04
N ALA A 125 -7.73 5.96 -12.36
CA ALA A 125 -7.69 7.00 -11.34
C ALA A 125 -6.85 6.64 -10.11
N LEU A 126 -6.71 5.35 -9.80
CA LEU A 126 -5.85 4.89 -8.70
C LEU A 126 -4.35 5.08 -8.97
N GLU A 127 -3.94 5.15 -10.24
CA GLU A 127 -2.55 5.39 -10.63
C GLU A 127 -2.31 6.85 -11.04
N GLU A 128 -3.27 7.46 -11.73
CA GLU A 128 -3.22 8.84 -12.19
C GLU A 128 -4.57 9.56 -11.94
N PRO A 129 -4.78 10.12 -10.72
CA PRO A 129 -6.02 10.76 -10.33
C PRO A 129 -6.44 11.92 -11.25
N ARG A 130 -5.48 12.58 -11.91
CA ARG A 130 -5.73 13.70 -12.82
C ARG A 130 -6.57 13.30 -14.03
N LEU A 131 -6.49 12.04 -14.45
CA LEU A 131 -7.28 11.52 -15.57
C LEU A 131 -8.74 11.20 -15.19
N LEU A 132 -9.10 11.25 -13.90
CA LEU A 132 -10.47 11.03 -13.46
C LEU A 132 -11.42 12.09 -14.02
N GLY A 133 -10.97 13.35 -14.10
CA GLY A 133 -11.76 14.48 -14.61
C GLY A 133 -12.33 14.24 -16.02
N PRO A 134 -11.52 13.86 -17.02
CA PRO A 134 -12.03 13.52 -18.35
C PRO A 134 -12.67 12.13 -18.46
N ILE A 135 -12.20 11.13 -17.71
CA ILE A 135 -12.67 9.73 -17.88
C ILE A 135 -14.01 9.48 -17.19
N LEU A 136 -14.24 10.03 -16.00
CA LEU A 136 -15.47 9.78 -15.24
C LEU A 136 -16.75 10.30 -15.94
N PRO A 137 -16.78 11.52 -16.51
CA PRO A 137 -17.92 11.98 -17.29
C PRO A 137 -18.17 11.12 -18.53
N LEU A 138 -17.11 10.61 -19.16
CA LEU A 138 -17.22 9.69 -20.30
C LEU A 138 -17.85 8.36 -19.86
N ALA A 139 -17.41 7.80 -18.74
CA ALA A 139 -17.98 6.57 -18.17
C ALA A 139 -19.46 6.77 -17.77
N ALA A 140 -19.78 7.91 -17.13
CA ALA A 140 -21.15 8.29 -16.82
C ALA A 140 -22.00 8.48 -18.08
N GLY A 141 -21.43 9.05 -19.14
CA GLY A 141 -22.08 9.20 -20.45
C GLY A 141 -22.38 7.86 -21.12
N VAL A 142 -21.43 6.91 -21.09
CA VAL A 142 -21.65 5.53 -21.55
C VAL A 142 -22.75 4.86 -20.73
N ALA A 143 -22.71 4.95 -19.40
CA ALA A 143 -23.74 4.41 -18.52
C ALA A 143 -25.14 5.01 -18.82
N TYR A 144 -25.24 6.33 -18.92
CA TYR A 144 -26.48 7.04 -19.26
C TYR A 144 -27.01 6.63 -20.64
N SER A 145 -26.13 6.47 -21.64
CA SER A 145 -26.52 6.05 -22.99
C SER A 145 -27.27 4.71 -22.98
N ARG A 146 -26.96 3.79 -22.05
CA ARG A 146 -27.64 2.48 -21.96
C ARG A 146 -29.08 2.59 -21.49
N VAL A 147 -29.37 3.55 -20.59
CA VAL A 147 -30.73 3.85 -20.16
C VAL A 147 -31.47 4.61 -21.27
N HIS A 148 -30.81 5.61 -21.84
CA HIS A 148 -31.38 6.47 -22.87
C HIS A 148 -31.77 5.71 -24.15
N LEU A 149 -30.91 4.78 -24.58
CA LEU A 149 -31.14 3.90 -25.74
C LEU A 149 -32.09 2.73 -25.44
N ARG A 150 -32.71 2.71 -24.25
CA ARG A 150 -33.76 1.75 -23.86
C ARG A 150 -33.31 0.29 -23.79
N VAL A 151 -32.01 0.06 -23.60
CA VAL A 151 -31.42 -1.31 -23.60
C VAL A 151 -31.18 -1.86 -22.19
N HIS A 152 -31.22 -1.01 -21.16
CA HIS A 152 -31.07 -1.35 -19.74
C HIS A 152 -31.95 -0.47 -18.86
N TYR A 153 -32.32 -0.99 -17.69
CA TYR A 153 -32.93 -0.19 -16.64
C TYR A 153 -31.88 0.64 -15.88
N PRO A 154 -32.26 1.77 -15.25
CA PRO A 154 -31.38 2.55 -14.38
C PRO A 154 -30.64 1.71 -13.34
N PHE A 155 -31.31 0.79 -12.64
CA PHE A 155 -30.62 -0.05 -11.65
C PHE A 155 -29.64 -1.07 -12.26
N ASP A 156 -29.86 -1.56 -13.48
CA ASP A 156 -28.88 -2.43 -14.15
C ASP A 156 -27.57 -1.68 -14.39
N VAL A 157 -27.68 -0.40 -14.72
CA VAL A 157 -26.56 0.51 -14.98
C VAL A 157 -25.87 0.89 -13.68
N LEU A 158 -26.62 1.20 -12.62
CA LEU A 158 -26.08 1.51 -11.31
C LEU A 158 -25.34 0.31 -10.72
N ALA A 159 -25.95 -0.88 -10.74
CA ALA A 159 -25.32 -2.11 -10.27
C ALA A 159 -24.04 -2.41 -11.06
N GLY A 160 -24.08 -2.23 -12.39
CA GLY A 160 -22.89 -2.32 -13.23
C GLY A 160 -21.80 -1.36 -12.77
N ALA A 161 -22.11 -0.08 -12.57
CA ALA A 161 -21.16 0.94 -12.13
C ALA A 161 -20.56 0.64 -10.75
N THR A 162 -21.37 0.15 -9.80
CA THR A 162 -20.92 -0.24 -8.46
C THR A 162 -19.96 -1.44 -8.53
N ILE A 163 -20.32 -2.48 -9.28
CA ILE A 163 -19.45 -3.66 -9.47
C ILE A 163 -18.15 -3.24 -10.15
N GLY A 164 -18.24 -2.43 -11.21
CA GLY A 164 -17.08 -1.91 -11.93
C GLY A 164 -16.13 -1.15 -11.01
N THR A 165 -16.65 -0.19 -10.25
CA THR A 165 -15.87 0.57 -9.26
C THR A 165 -15.21 -0.36 -8.24
N ALA A 166 -15.95 -1.32 -7.68
CA ALA A 166 -15.43 -2.28 -6.70
C ALA A 166 -14.29 -3.14 -7.28
N MET A 167 -14.43 -3.62 -8.52
CA MET A 167 -13.38 -4.37 -9.20
C MET A 167 -12.16 -3.50 -9.51
N GLY A 168 -12.37 -2.25 -9.93
CA GLY A 168 -11.31 -1.28 -10.12
C GLY A 168 -10.50 -1.06 -8.84
N LEU A 169 -11.17 -0.91 -7.68
CA LEU A 169 -10.50 -0.81 -6.37
C LEU A 169 -9.76 -2.10 -5.99
N ALA A 170 -10.37 -3.26 -6.26
CA ALA A 170 -9.78 -4.57 -5.95
C ALA A 170 -8.58 -4.95 -6.83
N THR A 171 -8.31 -4.20 -7.91
CA THR A 171 -7.15 -4.50 -8.77
C THR A 171 -5.81 -4.32 -8.08
N GLU A 172 -5.62 -3.32 -7.20
CA GLU A 172 -4.35 -3.14 -6.49
C GLU A 172 -3.98 -4.35 -5.63
N PRO A 173 -4.84 -4.77 -4.66
CA PRO A 173 -4.48 -5.88 -3.80
C PRO A 173 -4.28 -7.17 -4.59
N LEU A 174 -5.01 -7.38 -5.69
CA LEU A 174 -4.86 -8.57 -6.53
C LEU A 174 -3.53 -8.57 -7.30
N ILE A 175 -3.19 -7.46 -7.95
CA ILE A 175 -1.91 -7.31 -8.67
C ILE A 175 -0.74 -7.45 -7.70
N ARG A 176 -0.83 -6.83 -6.51
CA ARG A 176 0.18 -6.97 -5.45
C ARG A 176 0.32 -8.43 -4.99
N ALA A 177 -0.79 -9.11 -4.73
CA ALA A 177 -0.75 -10.52 -4.32
C ALA A 177 -0.14 -11.42 -5.40
N ALA A 178 -0.48 -11.20 -6.68
CA ALA A 178 0.10 -11.93 -7.80
C ALA A 178 1.60 -11.66 -7.95
N ARG A 179 2.03 -10.40 -7.84
CA ARG A 179 3.46 -10.04 -7.86
C ARG A 179 4.22 -10.67 -6.68
N GLN A 180 3.69 -10.58 -5.46
CA GLN A 180 4.32 -11.20 -4.28
C GLN A 180 4.45 -12.72 -4.40
N TRP A 181 3.45 -13.37 -5.00
CA TRP A 181 3.53 -14.80 -5.30
C TRP A 181 4.56 -15.09 -6.40
N TRP A 182 4.60 -14.30 -7.46
CA TRP A 182 5.58 -14.47 -8.54
C TRP A 182 7.01 -14.29 -8.03
N ASP A 183 7.29 -13.17 -7.36
CA ASP A 183 8.58 -12.85 -6.74
C ASP A 183 8.98 -13.88 -5.67
N SER A 184 7.97 -14.58 -5.12
CA SER A 184 7.99 -15.86 -4.39
C SER A 184 8.85 -16.99 -4.92
N THR A 185 8.69 -17.15 -6.23
CA THR A 185 8.87 -18.41 -6.96
C THR A 185 9.97 -18.31 -8.00
N VAL A 186 10.41 -17.09 -8.34
CA VAL A 186 11.52 -16.89 -9.27
C VAL A 186 12.79 -17.47 -8.63
N PRO A 187 13.41 -18.50 -9.24
CA PRO A 187 14.61 -19.11 -8.70
C PRO A 187 15.78 -18.12 -8.78
N VAL A 188 16.46 -17.93 -7.66
CA VAL A 188 17.72 -17.17 -7.57
C VAL A 188 18.90 -18.13 -7.73
N PRO A 189 20.04 -17.76 -8.34
CA PRO A 189 21.23 -18.63 -8.37
C PRO A 189 21.68 -19.04 -6.95
N GLU A 190 22.12 -20.30 -6.77
CA GLU A 190 22.54 -20.81 -5.45
C GLU A 190 23.66 -19.98 -4.80
N SER A 191 24.54 -19.39 -5.61
CA SER A 191 25.62 -18.50 -5.16
C SER A 191 25.13 -17.24 -4.44
N GLU A 192 23.89 -16.82 -4.70
CA GLU A 192 23.28 -15.63 -4.12
C GLU A 192 22.31 -15.94 -2.98
N ARG A 193 22.06 -17.22 -2.69
CA ARG A 193 21.16 -17.67 -1.61
C ARG A 193 21.88 -17.75 -0.27
N ALA A 194 21.09 -17.90 0.79
CA ALA A 194 21.63 -18.24 2.10
C ALA A 194 22.31 -19.62 2.04
N LYS A 195 23.48 -19.72 2.67
CA LYS A 195 24.34 -20.90 2.63
C LYS A 195 23.96 -22.01 3.63
N THR A 196 22.80 -21.87 4.27
CA THR A 196 22.26 -22.77 5.31
C THR A 196 20.74 -22.79 5.21
N ASN A 197 20.12 -23.87 5.69
CA ASN A 197 18.68 -23.99 5.91
C ASN A 197 18.31 -23.96 7.41
N GLU A 198 19.30 -23.79 8.29
CA GLU A 198 19.07 -23.64 9.72
C GLU A 198 18.57 -22.23 10.05
N VAL A 199 17.58 -22.16 10.93
CA VAL A 199 16.90 -20.92 11.29
C VAL A 199 16.86 -20.75 12.80
N VAL A 200 17.19 -19.55 13.28
CA VAL A 200 16.81 -19.08 14.61
C VAL A 200 15.57 -18.20 14.44
N LEU A 201 14.44 -18.65 14.98
CA LEU A 201 13.18 -17.91 14.90
C LEU A 201 13.07 -16.96 16.10
N VAL A 202 13.11 -15.65 15.86
CA VAL A 202 12.88 -14.64 16.89
C VAL A 202 11.48 -14.07 16.73
N ALA A 203 10.61 -14.32 17.70
CA ALA A 203 9.22 -13.91 17.65
C ALA A 203 8.87 -12.95 18.79
N SER A 204 7.95 -12.01 18.55
CA SER A 204 7.36 -11.28 19.68
C SER A 204 6.33 -12.16 20.41
N PRO A 205 6.13 -11.99 21.73
CA PRO A 205 5.08 -12.69 22.48
C PRO A 205 3.67 -12.51 21.89
N HIS A 206 3.47 -11.43 21.14
CA HIS A 206 2.21 -11.09 20.49
C HIS A 206 2.05 -11.67 19.08
N ALA A 207 3.13 -12.15 18.44
CA ALA A 207 3.11 -12.71 17.09
C ALA A 207 2.41 -14.09 16.99
N GLY A 208 1.97 -14.64 18.13
CA GLY A 208 1.31 -15.94 18.24
C GLY A 208 -0.23 -15.91 18.40
N ARG A 209 -0.88 -14.74 18.37
CA ARG A 209 -2.36 -14.70 18.44
C ARG A 209 -2.95 -15.28 17.15
N GLY A 210 -3.80 -16.30 17.27
CA GLY A 210 -4.55 -16.85 16.13
C GLY A 210 -3.79 -17.89 15.29
N GLY A 211 -2.83 -18.62 15.86
CA GLY A 211 -2.19 -19.78 15.22
C GLY A 211 -1.25 -19.44 14.05
N GLU A 212 -0.74 -18.20 13.98
CA GLU A 212 0.18 -17.77 12.94
C GLU A 212 1.56 -18.42 13.07
N LEU A 213 2.11 -18.54 14.29
CA LEU A 213 3.38 -19.24 14.51
C LEU A 213 3.31 -20.73 14.14
N GLU A 214 2.20 -21.40 14.38
CA GLU A 214 2.00 -22.79 13.93
C GLU A 214 1.96 -22.90 12.40
N ARG A 215 1.35 -21.91 11.73
CA ARG A 215 1.41 -21.80 10.26
C ARG A 215 2.84 -21.57 9.78
N VAL A 216 3.62 -20.74 10.48
CA VAL A 216 5.06 -20.53 10.19
C VAL A 216 5.83 -21.84 10.30
N ARG A 217 5.70 -22.58 11.41
CA ARG A 217 6.37 -23.87 11.62
C ARG A 217 6.03 -24.87 10.53
N THR A 218 4.73 -25.01 10.23
CA THR A 218 4.23 -25.92 9.20
C THR A 218 4.80 -25.56 7.82
N ALA A 219 4.78 -24.27 7.47
CA ALA A 219 5.32 -23.78 6.21
C ALA A 219 6.84 -24.00 6.13
N MET A 220 7.60 -23.73 7.20
CA MET A 220 9.06 -23.92 7.23
C MET A 220 9.45 -25.39 7.02
N GLY A 221 8.75 -26.30 7.69
CA GLY A 221 8.92 -27.74 7.50
C GLY A 221 8.70 -28.17 6.05
N SER A 222 7.69 -27.59 5.38
CA SER A 222 7.40 -27.90 3.97
C SER A 222 8.44 -27.39 2.97
N THR A 223 9.28 -26.42 3.36
CA THR A 223 10.35 -25.85 2.51
C THR A 223 11.75 -26.34 2.89
N GLY A 224 11.87 -27.31 3.80
CA GLY A 224 13.16 -27.84 4.26
C GLY A 224 13.96 -26.90 5.16
N LEU A 225 13.35 -25.83 5.68
CA LEU A 225 13.96 -24.95 6.68
C LEU A 225 13.84 -25.61 8.06
N ARG A 226 14.94 -25.66 8.80
CA ARG A 226 15.03 -26.31 10.10
C ARG A 226 15.19 -25.28 11.21
N ILE A 227 14.19 -25.16 12.08
CA ILE A 227 14.28 -24.29 13.25
C ILE A 227 15.22 -24.95 14.26
N VAL A 228 16.34 -24.29 14.57
CA VAL A 228 17.37 -24.81 15.50
C VAL A 228 17.32 -24.16 16.87
N ALA A 229 16.67 -23.00 16.97
CA ALA A 229 16.38 -22.31 18.22
C ALA A 229 15.22 -21.35 18.02
N GLU A 230 14.50 -21.05 19.09
CA GLU A 230 13.46 -20.04 19.13
C GLU A 230 13.71 -19.11 20.30
N LEU A 231 13.58 -17.81 20.06
CA LEU A 231 13.77 -16.78 21.05
C LEU A 231 12.57 -15.84 21.07
N SER A 232 12.23 -15.36 22.26
CA SER A 232 11.45 -14.12 22.36
C SER A 232 12.32 -12.95 21.90
N VAL A 233 11.70 -11.91 21.35
CA VAL A 233 12.37 -10.62 21.09
C VAL A 233 12.99 -10.03 22.37
N ASP A 234 12.43 -10.35 23.53
CA ASP A 234 12.93 -9.90 24.84
C ASP A 234 14.25 -10.60 25.23
N ASP A 235 14.54 -11.76 24.64
CA ASP A 235 15.71 -12.61 24.91
C ASP A 235 16.83 -12.45 23.87
N LEU A 236 16.81 -11.37 23.08
CA LEU A 236 17.78 -11.10 22.01
C LEU A 236 19.24 -11.08 22.48
N ALA A 237 19.51 -10.85 23.77
CA ALA A 237 20.84 -10.94 24.34
C ALA A 237 21.50 -12.33 24.17
N GLN A 238 20.71 -13.39 23.98
CA GLN A 238 21.20 -14.75 23.75
C GLN A 238 21.61 -15.01 22.29
N LEU A 239 21.18 -14.16 21.35
CA LEU A 239 21.37 -14.36 19.91
C LEU A 239 22.85 -14.47 19.51
N PRO A 240 23.80 -13.64 20.01
CA PRO A 240 25.22 -13.77 19.64
C PRO A 240 25.81 -15.15 19.96
N GLY A 241 25.39 -15.77 21.07
CA GLY A 241 25.82 -17.12 21.46
C GLY A 241 25.33 -18.20 20.49
N LEU A 242 24.10 -18.05 19.97
CA LEU A 242 23.54 -18.97 18.97
C LEU A 242 24.21 -18.82 17.59
N LEU A 243 24.68 -17.61 17.27
CA LEU A 243 25.37 -17.33 16.01
C LEU A 243 26.84 -17.79 16.01
N SER A 244 27.47 -17.90 17.18
CA SER A 244 28.92 -18.16 17.33
C SER A 244 29.30 -19.65 17.36
N ARG A 245 28.54 -20.53 16.68
CA ARG A 245 28.82 -21.98 16.67
C ARG A 245 30.13 -22.30 15.91
N ASN A 246 31.14 -22.81 16.61
CA ASN A 246 32.42 -23.21 16.03
C ASN A 246 32.24 -24.21 14.87
N GLY A 247 32.85 -23.91 13.71
CA GLY A 247 32.92 -24.79 12.54
C GLY A 247 31.67 -24.88 11.67
N SER A 248 30.54 -24.27 12.06
CA SER A 248 29.29 -24.29 11.30
C SER A 248 28.96 -22.93 10.70
N ARG A 249 28.23 -22.90 9.57
CA ARG A 249 27.70 -21.65 9.02
C ARG A 249 26.62 -21.10 9.96
N PRO A 250 26.61 -19.79 10.25
CA PRO A 250 25.62 -19.22 11.16
C PRO A 250 24.20 -19.43 10.61
N PRO A 251 23.22 -19.77 11.46
CA PRO A 251 21.83 -19.91 11.04
C PRO A 251 21.25 -18.57 10.55
N ILE A 252 20.19 -18.64 9.75
CA ILE A 252 19.40 -17.47 9.34
C ILE A 252 18.62 -16.98 10.56
N VAL A 253 18.71 -15.68 10.86
CA VAL A 253 17.92 -15.05 11.94
C VAL A 253 16.60 -14.56 11.37
N VAL A 254 15.50 -15.22 11.72
CA VAL A 254 14.16 -14.88 11.22
C VAL A 254 13.43 -14.02 12.24
N ALA A 255 13.16 -12.76 11.90
CA ALA A 255 12.32 -11.86 12.68
C ALA A 255 10.84 -12.06 12.34
N ALA A 256 10.09 -12.65 13.27
CA ALA A 256 8.66 -12.92 13.15
C ALA A 256 7.83 -11.95 14.00
N GLY A 257 7.32 -10.89 13.37
CA GLY A 257 6.59 -9.85 14.06
C GLY A 257 6.28 -8.64 13.19
N GLY A 258 5.96 -7.53 13.84
CA GLY A 258 5.84 -6.22 13.20
C GLY A 258 7.14 -5.44 13.19
N ASP A 259 7.05 -4.16 12.81
CA ASP A 259 8.23 -3.29 12.62
C ASP A 259 9.12 -3.18 13.85
N GLY A 260 8.55 -3.14 15.07
CA GLY A 260 9.34 -3.13 16.31
C GLY A 260 10.19 -4.39 16.50
N THR A 261 9.62 -5.59 16.28
CA THR A 261 10.36 -6.87 16.35
C THR A 261 11.45 -6.94 15.30
N VAL A 262 11.12 -6.53 14.07
CA VAL A 262 12.06 -6.48 12.95
C VAL A 262 13.20 -5.51 13.25
N GLY A 263 12.91 -4.33 13.79
CA GLY A 263 13.90 -3.34 14.22
C GLY A 263 14.80 -3.85 15.34
N SER A 264 14.26 -4.51 16.37
CA SER A 264 15.04 -5.09 17.47
C SER A 264 15.99 -6.18 16.98
N VAL A 265 15.51 -7.11 16.15
CA VAL A 265 16.34 -8.16 15.56
C VAL A 265 17.41 -7.55 14.66
N ALA A 266 17.04 -6.60 13.79
CA ALA A 266 17.99 -5.93 12.92
C ALA A 266 19.10 -5.22 13.71
N ASN A 267 18.74 -4.46 14.75
CA ASN A 267 19.72 -3.80 15.61
C ASN A 267 20.71 -4.78 16.27
N ALA A 268 20.31 -6.03 16.52
CA ALA A 268 21.19 -7.07 17.07
C ALA A 268 22.14 -7.70 16.02
N VAL A 269 21.82 -7.62 14.72
CA VAL A 269 22.59 -8.28 13.65
C VAL A 269 23.24 -7.31 12.65
N ILE A 270 22.93 -6.01 12.70
CA ILE A 270 23.59 -5.00 11.87
C ILE A 270 25.10 -4.98 12.17
N SER A 271 25.89 -4.87 11.10
CA SER A 271 27.36 -4.94 11.10
C SER A 271 27.92 -6.32 11.50
N THR A 272 27.10 -7.36 11.45
CA THR A 272 27.53 -8.76 11.64
C THR A 272 27.42 -9.55 10.32
N PRO A 273 28.08 -10.72 10.20
CA PRO A 273 27.91 -11.57 9.02
C PRO A 273 26.57 -12.33 8.99
N ALA A 274 25.73 -12.21 10.02
CA ALA A 274 24.46 -12.92 10.10
C ALA A 274 23.49 -12.48 9.00
N VAL A 275 22.78 -13.46 8.42
CA VAL A 275 21.73 -13.22 7.43
C VAL A 275 20.38 -13.16 8.14
N MET A 276 19.66 -12.07 7.93
CA MET A 276 18.33 -11.86 8.46
C MET A 276 17.26 -12.25 7.45
N ALA A 277 16.12 -12.74 7.93
CA ALA A 277 14.89 -12.88 7.17
C ALA A 277 13.71 -12.29 7.96
N ILE A 278 12.64 -11.92 7.26
CA ILE A 278 11.48 -11.27 7.87
C ILE A 278 10.22 -12.08 7.60
N LEU A 279 9.49 -12.39 8.66
CA LEU A 279 8.11 -12.87 8.62
C LEU A 279 7.18 -11.75 9.09
N PRO A 280 6.46 -11.09 8.18
CA PRO A 280 5.67 -9.91 8.48
C PRO A 280 4.34 -10.28 9.17
N LEU A 281 4.40 -10.46 10.48
CA LEU A 281 3.25 -10.81 11.35
C LEU A 281 2.64 -9.58 12.06
N GLY A 282 3.10 -8.37 11.71
CA GLY A 282 2.56 -7.12 12.24
C GLY A 282 1.46 -6.50 11.40
N THR A 283 0.96 -5.35 11.86
CA THR A 283 -0.11 -4.60 11.17
C THR A 283 0.42 -3.78 9.98
N SER A 284 1.53 -3.05 10.17
CA SER A 284 2.10 -2.14 9.16
C SER A 284 3.10 -2.88 8.27
N ASN A 285 4.16 -3.45 8.88
CA ASN A 285 5.24 -4.16 8.20
C ASN A 285 5.94 -3.27 7.16
N ASP A 286 6.16 -2.01 7.50
CA ASP A 286 6.68 -0.97 6.62
C ASP A 286 8.12 -1.29 6.12
N PHE A 287 8.96 -1.88 6.97
CA PHE A 287 10.30 -2.32 6.51
C PHE A 287 10.20 -3.50 5.53
N ALA A 288 9.35 -4.49 5.82
CA ALA A 288 9.12 -5.62 4.92
C ALA A 288 8.57 -5.16 3.56
N ARG A 289 7.64 -4.20 3.56
CA ARG A 289 7.11 -3.58 2.32
C ARG A 289 8.19 -2.84 1.54
N SER A 290 9.06 -2.12 2.22
CA SER A 290 10.19 -1.42 1.60
C SER A 290 11.13 -2.37 0.84
N LEU A 291 11.25 -3.61 1.31
CA LEU A 291 12.05 -4.67 0.70
C LEU A 291 11.24 -5.57 -0.26
N ASN A 292 9.97 -5.25 -0.51
CA ASN A 292 9.03 -6.07 -1.29
C ASN A 292 8.83 -7.50 -0.76
N ILE A 293 9.01 -7.71 0.55
CA ILE A 293 8.80 -9.01 1.17
C ILE A 293 7.31 -9.37 1.13
N PRO A 294 6.94 -10.59 0.70
CA PRO A 294 5.56 -11.05 0.69
C PRO A 294 4.92 -10.97 2.08
N LEU A 295 3.69 -10.47 2.15
CA LEU A 295 2.98 -10.32 3.42
C LEU A 295 2.26 -11.60 3.88
N ARG A 296 2.12 -12.58 2.99
CA ARG A 296 1.57 -13.90 3.34
C ARG A 296 2.66 -14.80 3.87
N VAL A 297 2.39 -15.47 5.00
CA VAL A 297 3.34 -16.34 5.70
C VAL A 297 3.94 -17.38 4.76
N GLU A 298 3.14 -18.07 3.97
CA GLU A 298 3.60 -19.16 3.10
C GLU A 298 4.55 -18.64 2.01
N ASN A 299 4.25 -17.45 1.47
CA ASN A 299 5.09 -16.80 0.46
C ASN A 299 6.38 -16.24 1.09
N ALA A 300 6.31 -15.68 2.30
CA ALA A 300 7.48 -15.19 3.02
C ALA A 300 8.41 -16.36 3.38
N VAL A 301 7.88 -17.49 3.86
CA VAL A 301 8.68 -18.69 4.14
C VAL A 301 9.33 -19.27 2.87
N ARG A 302 8.60 -19.33 1.76
CA ARG A 302 9.18 -19.71 0.46
C ARG A 302 10.30 -18.77 0.03
N LEU A 303 10.14 -17.47 0.28
CA LEU A 303 11.17 -16.48 0.02
C LEU A 303 12.41 -16.72 0.90
N ILE A 304 12.25 -17.09 2.17
CA ILE A 304 13.39 -17.42 3.05
C ILE A 304 14.22 -18.58 2.47
N SER A 305 13.56 -19.58 1.89
CA SER A 305 14.22 -20.75 1.30
C SER A 305 14.92 -20.45 -0.04
N ASN A 306 14.31 -19.62 -0.90
CA ASN A 306 14.75 -19.44 -2.30
C ASN A 306 15.28 -18.04 -2.65
N GLY A 307 15.17 -17.09 -1.72
CA GLY A 307 15.45 -15.68 -1.95
C GLY A 307 16.94 -15.35 -2.03
N ARG A 308 17.20 -14.12 -2.47
CA ARG A 308 18.54 -13.54 -2.58
C ARG A 308 18.97 -12.96 -1.24
N VAL A 309 20.19 -13.26 -0.82
CA VAL A 309 20.87 -12.50 0.24
C VAL A 309 21.36 -11.20 -0.37
N SER A 310 20.68 -10.10 -0.03
CA SER A 310 21.04 -8.75 -0.43
C SER A 310 21.61 -8.00 0.77
N ARG A 311 22.42 -6.98 0.50
CA ARG A 311 22.77 -6.01 1.53
C ARG A 311 21.72 -4.91 1.52
N VAL A 312 21.49 -4.30 2.66
CA VAL A 312 20.71 -3.06 2.79
C VAL A 312 21.37 -2.17 3.82
N ASP A 313 21.12 -0.88 3.68
CA ASP A 313 21.63 0.11 4.60
C ASP A 313 20.78 0.14 5.86
N ALA A 314 21.35 0.69 6.93
CA ALA A 314 20.65 0.97 8.16
C ALA A 314 20.99 2.38 8.63
N GLY A 315 20.08 3.01 9.34
CA GLY A 315 20.37 4.23 10.07
C GLY A 315 21.00 3.93 11.42
N ARG A 316 21.89 4.81 11.87
CA ARG A 316 22.53 4.75 13.19
C ARG A 316 22.39 6.07 13.91
N LEU A 317 21.96 6.02 15.17
CA LEU A 317 21.95 7.11 16.11
C LEU A 317 23.13 6.96 17.08
N ARG A 318 24.05 7.93 17.06
CA ARG A 318 25.18 8.05 17.98
C ARG A 318 24.90 9.16 18.98
N ARG A 319 25.18 8.89 20.25
CA ARG A 319 25.11 9.86 21.34
C ARG A 319 26.38 9.77 22.15
N ASP A 320 26.84 10.92 22.65
CA ASP A 320 28.03 10.97 23.46
C ASP A 320 27.86 10.14 24.75
N GLY A 321 28.82 9.27 25.03
CA GLY A 321 28.81 8.40 26.21
C GLY A 321 27.79 7.26 26.20
N GLN A 322 27.11 6.98 25.08
CA GLN A 322 26.16 5.86 24.96
C GLN A 322 26.51 4.93 23.79
N PRO A 323 26.16 3.64 23.87
CA PRO A 323 26.28 2.74 22.73
C PRO A 323 25.40 3.23 21.57
N SER A 324 25.92 3.08 20.35
CA SER A 324 25.17 3.41 19.15
C SER A 324 23.94 2.52 19.01
N ARG A 325 22.81 3.10 18.60
CA ARG A 325 21.59 2.35 18.29
C ARG A 325 21.29 2.44 16.80
N HIS A 326 20.75 1.37 16.23
CA HIS A 326 20.42 1.31 14.82
C HIS A 326 18.90 1.29 14.61
N PHE A 327 18.50 1.63 13.39
CA PHE A 327 17.14 1.50 12.88
C PHE A 327 17.18 1.12 11.41
N VAL A 328 16.22 0.33 10.96
CA VAL A 328 16.15 -0.12 9.56
C VAL A 328 15.08 0.61 8.75
N HIS A 329 14.04 1.11 9.42
CA HIS A 329 12.95 1.84 8.78
C HIS A 329 13.10 3.33 8.98
N ALA A 330 12.84 3.82 10.19
CA ALA A 330 12.84 5.24 10.48
C ALA A 330 13.07 5.56 11.96
N ALA A 331 13.75 6.68 12.19
CA ALA A 331 13.77 7.38 13.46
C ALA A 331 12.78 8.55 13.43
N ALA A 332 12.00 8.76 14.49
CA ALA A 332 11.00 9.82 14.51
C ALA A 332 10.86 10.52 15.87
N ALA A 333 10.77 11.85 15.86
CA ALA A 333 10.53 12.72 17.01
C ALA A 333 9.33 13.66 16.77
N GLY A 334 8.75 14.19 17.85
CA GLY A 334 7.54 15.04 17.79
C GLY A 334 6.24 14.23 17.77
N LEU A 335 5.37 14.48 16.78
CA LEU A 335 4.03 13.87 16.69
C LEU A 335 4.00 12.35 16.84
N ASN A 336 4.94 11.60 16.24
CA ASN A 336 4.95 10.13 16.31
C ASN A 336 5.21 9.60 17.72
N VAL A 337 6.06 10.28 18.50
CA VAL A 337 6.35 9.89 19.89
C VAL A 337 5.11 10.08 20.74
N GLN A 338 4.40 11.19 20.55
CA GLN A 338 3.15 11.44 21.26
C GLN A 338 2.08 10.44 20.85
N PHE A 339 1.96 10.14 19.57
CA PHE A 339 1.07 9.08 19.08
C PHE A 339 1.37 7.74 19.76
N ALA A 340 2.64 7.33 19.81
CA ALA A 340 3.06 6.10 20.48
C ALA A 340 2.71 6.14 21.99
N LYS A 341 3.00 7.25 22.68
CA LYS A 341 2.66 7.47 24.10
C LYS A 341 1.15 7.39 24.34
N PHE A 342 0.31 7.94 23.46
CA PHE A 342 -1.15 7.89 23.58
C PHE A 342 -1.72 6.51 23.24
N ALA A 343 -1.18 5.84 22.22
CA ALA A 343 -1.62 4.52 21.79
C ALA A 343 -1.28 3.40 22.79
N THR A 344 -0.30 3.62 23.67
CA THR A 344 0.09 2.70 24.75
C THR A 344 -0.62 2.95 26.08
N ARG A 345 -1.37 4.06 26.25
CA ARG A 345 -2.10 4.28 27.51
C ARG A 345 -3.24 3.26 27.68
N ALA A 346 -3.22 2.57 28.82
CA ALA A 346 -4.13 1.46 29.10
C ALA A 346 -5.60 1.89 29.23
N ASP A 347 -5.85 3.10 29.75
CA ASP A 347 -7.18 3.72 29.90
C ASP A 347 -7.89 3.95 28.55
N LEU A 348 -7.17 4.44 27.55
CA LEU A 348 -7.66 4.67 26.19
C LEU A 348 -7.89 3.37 25.41
N ARG A 349 -7.09 2.33 25.67
CA ARG A 349 -7.28 0.99 25.08
C ARG A 349 -8.51 0.28 25.64
N GLN A 350 -8.72 0.34 26.96
CA GLN A 350 -9.84 -0.35 27.62
C GLN A 350 -11.22 0.20 27.23
N ARG A 351 -11.36 1.51 27.02
CA ARG A 351 -12.66 2.13 26.73
C ARG A 351 -13.11 2.06 25.27
N LEU A 352 -12.19 1.97 24.30
CA LEU A 352 -12.49 2.36 22.90
C LEU A 352 -12.05 1.34 21.83
N GLY A 353 -11.36 0.25 22.20
CA GLY A 353 -11.02 -0.84 21.27
C GLY A 353 -10.32 -0.38 19.98
N LYS A 354 -10.83 -0.76 18.80
CA LYS A 354 -10.21 -0.43 17.49
C LYS A 354 -10.22 1.07 17.15
N LEU A 355 -11.04 1.89 17.82
CA LEU A 355 -11.12 3.34 17.59
C LEU A 355 -10.02 4.12 18.32
N THR A 356 -9.31 3.49 19.27
CA THR A 356 -8.21 4.11 20.02
C THR A 356 -7.15 4.69 19.09
N TYR A 357 -6.87 4.04 17.95
CA TYR A 357 -5.86 4.51 17.00
C TYR A 357 -6.26 5.84 16.33
N ALA A 358 -7.52 5.96 15.91
CA ALA A 358 -8.03 7.18 15.27
C ALA A 358 -8.11 8.35 16.26
N ILE A 359 -8.50 8.08 17.50
CA ILE A 359 -8.58 9.08 18.56
C ILE A 359 -7.19 9.52 19.03
N ALA A 360 -6.25 8.58 19.21
CA ALA A 360 -4.86 8.91 19.52
C ALA A 360 -4.23 9.78 18.42
N ALA A 361 -4.52 9.48 17.14
CA ALA A 361 -4.08 10.31 16.01
C ALA A 361 -4.70 11.72 16.07
N ALA A 362 -6.00 11.81 16.32
CA ALA A 362 -6.70 13.09 16.43
C ALA A 362 -6.21 13.93 17.62
N LEU A 363 -5.91 13.31 18.77
CA LEU A 363 -5.38 13.96 19.97
C LEU A 363 -3.95 14.45 19.74
N ALA A 364 -3.06 13.60 19.20
CA ALA A 364 -1.70 14.00 18.85
C ALA A 364 -1.71 15.17 17.84
N LEU A 365 -2.61 15.12 16.85
CA LEU A 365 -2.82 16.20 15.89
C LEU A 365 -3.50 17.44 16.49
N LYS A 366 -4.21 17.32 17.61
CA LYS A 366 -4.79 18.48 18.31
C LYS A 366 -3.72 19.22 19.11
N GLU A 367 -2.91 18.47 19.87
CA GLU A 367 -1.87 19.04 20.72
C GLU A 367 -0.72 19.66 19.93
N ARG A 368 -0.27 19.00 18.84
CA ARG A 368 0.81 19.49 17.95
C ARG A 368 1.97 20.18 18.72
N PRO A 369 2.55 19.53 19.75
CA PRO A 369 3.61 20.15 20.52
C PRO A 369 4.78 20.46 19.60
N VAL A 370 5.24 21.70 19.70
CA VAL A 370 6.36 22.21 18.94
C VAL A 370 7.61 22.03 19.78
N PHE A 371 8.69 21.55 19.18
CA PHE A 371 10.00 21.48 19.82
C PHE A 371 11.00 22.27 19.00
N ARG A 372 11.96 22.88 19.71
CA ARG A 372 13.06 23.61 19.09
C ARG A 372 14.30 22.75 19.07
N ALA A 373 15.06 22.84 17.99
CA ALA A 373 16.33 22.16 17.86
C ALA A 373 17.29 22.97 16.99
N ARG A 374 18.60 22.75 17.17
CA ARG A 374 19.61 23.07 16.18
C ARG A 374 19.87 21.81 15.36
N VAL A 375 19.73 21.91 14.04
CA VAL A 375 20.05 20.83 13.12
C VAL A 375 21.29 21.18 12.32
N GLU A 376 22.14 20.20 12.10
CA GLU A 376 23.34 20.34 11.28
C GLU A 376 23.41 19.22 10.25
N TYR A 377 23.58 19.58 8.99
CA TYR A 377 23.69 18.68 7.85
C TYR A 377 24.46 19.36 6.72
N GLU A 378 25.23 18.60 5.94
CA GLU A 378 25.96 19.10 4.76
C GLU A 378 26.79 20.39 5.02
N GLY A 379 27.39 20.50 6.21
CA GLY A 379 28.20 21.66 6.63
C GLY A 379 27.42 22.92 7.02
N GLN A 380 26.09 22.86 7.02
CA GLN A 380 25.21 23.94 7.46
C GLN A 380 24.63 23.62 8.83
N ALA A 381 24.51 24.64 9.69
CA ALA A 381 23.82 24.52 10.98
C ALA A 381 22.77 25.62 11.10
N GLU A 382 21.53 25.26 11.43
CA GLU A 382 20.41 26.19 11.55
C GLU A 382 19.50 25.83 12.74
N PRO A 383 18.89 26.83 13.39
CA PRO A 383 17.80 26.59 14.33
C PRO A 383 16.51 26.24 13.58
N VAL A 384 15.75 25.28 14.10
CA VAL A 384 14.45 24.85 13.58
C VAL A 384 13.41 24.75 14.68
N GLU A 385 12.16 25.02 14.32
CA GLU A 385 10.99 24.87 15.18
C GLU A 385 10.01 23.89 14.53
N LEU A 386 9.94 22.68 15.09
CA LEU A 386 9.33 21.52 14.43
C LEU A 386 8.18 20.93 15.25
N VAL A 387 7.17 20.46 14.54
CA VAL A 387 6.11 19.60 15.08
C VAL A 387 6.47 18.12 14.87
N HIS A 388 7.25 17.82 13.83
CA HIS A 388 7.69 16.46 13.53
C HIS A 388 9.04 16.45 12.83
N LEU A 389 9.88 15.49 13.20
CA LEU A 389 11.11 15.13 12.51
C LEU A 389 11.07 13.62 12.25
N ALA A 390 11.31 13.21 11.01
CA ALA A 390 11.54 11.83 10.64
C ALA A 390 12.86 11.71 9.87
N VAL A 391 13.68 10.74 10.25
CA VAL A 391 14.92 10.35 9.57
C VAL A 391 14.72 8.93 9.08
N ILE A 392 14.66 8.74 7.76
CA ILE A 392 14.09 7.57 7.12
C ILE A 392 15.17 6.87 6.30
N ASN A 393 15.35 5.57 6.56
CA ASN A 393 16.23 4.69 5.80
C ASN A 393 15.43 3.88 4.77
N ALA A 394 14.32 3.27 5.19
CA ALA A 394 13.48 2.50 4.27
C ALA A 394 12.25 3.30 3.82
N PRO A 395 11.99 3.43 2.50
CA PRO A 395 11.21 4.53 1.95
C PRO A 395 9.70 4.33 1.99
N VAL A 396 9.20 3.14 2.34
CA VAL A 396 7.76 2.85 2.41
C VAL A 396 7.28 3.01 3.85
N PHE A 397 6.17 3.73 4.05
CA PHE A 397 5.56 3.94 5.35
C PHE A 397 4.03 4.02 5.28
N GLY A 398 3.37 3.91 6.43
CA GLY A 398 1.91 4.07 6.54
C GLY A 398 1.13 2.78 6.29
N GLY A 399 1.78 1.62 6.38
CA GLY A 399 1.17 0.30 6.35
C GLY A 399 0.37 0.05 5.07
N PHE A 400 -0.95 -0.09 5.22
CA PHE A 400 -1.85 -0.36 4.10
C PHE A 400 -1.91 0.77 3.06
N LEU A 401 -1.53 1.99 3.43
CA LEU A 401 -1.48 3.14 2.52
C LEU A 401 -0.29 3.11 1.57
N ASP A 402 0.77 2.35 1.90
CA ASP A 402 1.93 2.10 1.03
C ASP A 402 2.56 3.40 0.47
N LEU A 403 2.68 4.41 1.33
CA LEU A 403 3.25 5.71 0.97
C LEU A 403 4.75 5.55 0.77
N LYS A 404 5.28 6.07 -0.34
CA LYS A 404 6.70 5.92 -0.70
C LYS A 404 7.36 7.28 -0.90
N ILE A 405 8.59 7.44 -0.40
CA ILE A 405 9.47 8.55 -0.78
C ILE A 405 9.96 8.32 -2.22
N PRO A 406 9.61 9.17 -3.20
CA PRO A 406 10.02 8.98 -4.58
C PRO A 406 11.56 9.00 -4.72
N GLY A 407 12.11 8.03 -5.46
CA GLY A 407 13.55 7.95 -5.73
C GLY A 407 14.40 7.30 -4.63
N ALA A 408 13.86 7.16 -3.41
CA ALA A 408 14.56 6.53 -2.30
C ALA A 408 14.56 4.99 -2.40
N THR A 409 15.69 4.37 -2.08
CA THR A 409 15.83 2.91 -1.94
C THR A 409 16.55 2.58 -0.62
N PRO A 410 16.31 1.40 -0.02
CA PRO A 410 16.96 0.99 1.24
C PRO A 410 18.48 0.78 1.16
N ASP A 411 19.11 1.02 0.01
CA ASP A 411 20.51 0.77 -0.30
C ASP A 411 21.18 1.95 -1.05
N ASP A 412 20.53 3.12 -1.11
CA ASP A 412 21.02 4.32 -1.80
C ASP A 412 22.16 5.05 -1.07
N GLY A 413 22.57 4.56 0.10
CA GLY A 413 23.67 5.14 0.87
C GLY A 413 23.34 6.46 1.54
N ALA A 414 22.05 6.80 1.71
CA ALA A 414 21.59 8.06 2.30
C ALA A 414 20.42 7.89 3.30
N LEU A 415 20.21 8.91 4.14
CA LEU A 415 19.01 9.08 4.96
C LEU A 415 18.11 10.13 4.32
N HIS A 416 16.81 9.88 4.34
CA HIS A 416 15.78 10.81 3.90
C HIS A 416 15.16 11.48 5.11
N VAL A 417 15.30 12.80 5.21
CA VAL A 417 14.83 13.57 6.35
C VAL A 417 13.57 14.34 5.96
N ILE A 418 12.52 14.18 6.78
CA ILE A 418 11.28 14.96 6.69
C ILE A 418 11.16 15.79 7.96
N MET A 419 11.15 17.11 7.79
CA MET A 419 10.88 18.06 8.86
C MET A 419 9.53 18.72 8.59
N VAL A 420 8.68 18.75 9.61
CA VAL A 420 7.37 19.42 9.55
C VAL A 420 7.37 20.54 10.56
N GLU A 421 7.31 21.77 10.06
CA GLU A 421 7.22 22.99 10.85
C GLU A 421 5.79 23.18 11.39
N HIS A 422 5.63 24.11 12.33
CA HIS A 422 4.31 24.46 12.84
C HIS A 422 3.43 25.10 11.76
N LEU A 423 2.39 24.37 11.31
CA LEU A 423 1.43 24.83 10.32
C LEU A 423 0.00 24.94 10.88
N PRO A 424 -0.76 25.98 10.48
CA PRO A 424 -2.17 26.07 10.85
C PRO A 424 -2.96 24.88 10.26
N MET A 425 -3.96 24.37 11.00
CA MET A 425 -4.66 23.11 10.66
C MET A 425 -5.22 23.10 9.24
N ARG A 426 -5.81 24.23 8.80
CA ARG A 426 -6.32 24.40 7.44
C ARG A 426 -5.27 24.12 6.35
N ARG A 427 -4.01 24.51 6.59
CA ARG A 427 -2.91 24.26 5.66
C ARG A 427 -2.50 22.79 5.73
N LEU A 428 -2.38 22.20 6.91
CA LEU A 428 -2.06 20.78 7.07
C LEU A 428 -3.08 19.87 6.37
N LEU A 429 -4.37 20.12 6.59
CA LEU A 429 -5.46 19.41 5.92
C LEU A 429 -5.38 19.59 4.40
N ARG A 430 -5.25 20.83 3.91
CA ARG A 430 -5.10 21.11 2.48
C ARG A 430 -3.87 20.43 1.87
N SER A 431 -2.77 20.34 2.62
CA SER A 431 -1.55 19.64 2.24
C SER A 431 -1.73 18.13 2.11
N ALA A 432 -2.53 17.51 2.98
CA ALA A 432 -2.88 16.09 2.86
C ALA A 432 -3.77 15.79 1.65
N PHE A 433 -4.57 16.75 1.19
CA PHE A 433 -5.41 16.62 -0.01
C PHE A 433 -4.65 16.80 -1.33
N TYR A 434 -3.52 17.53 -1.34
CA TYR A 434 -2.77 17.81 -2.56
C TYR A 434 -2.21 16.57 -3.28
N PRO A 435 -1.63 15.58 -2.58
CA PRO A 435 -1.23 14.31 -3.18
C PRO A 435 -2.40 13.58 -3.87
N ALA A 436 -3.59 13.58 -3.25
CA ALA A 436 -4.78 12.95 -3.82
C ALA A 436 -5.28 13.64 -5.11
N LEU A 437 -5.00 14.95 -5.26
CA LEU A 437 -5.26 15.72 -6.48
C LEU A 437 -4.09 15.68 -7.48
N GLY A 438 -3.07 14.88 -7.20
CA GLY A 438 -1.86 14.79 -8.02
C GLY A 438 -1.01 16.06 -8.00
N VAL A 439 -1.21 16.99 -7.06
CA VAL A 439 -0.42 18.22 -6.96
C VAL A 439 0.86 17.91 -6.17
N HIS A 440 2.00 17.90 -6.88
CA HIS A 440 3.33 17.65 -6.31
C HIS A 440 4.09 18.97 -6.22
N ARG A 441 3.59 19.93 -5.43
CA ARG A 441 4.31 21.18 -5.13
C ARG A 441 5.04 21.03 -3.79
N SER A 442 6.20 21.66 -3.67
CA SER A 442 6.83 21.85 -2.35
C SER A 442 5.83 22.55 -1.44
N ILE A 443 5.56 21.93 -0.30
CA ILE A 443 4.59 22.45 0.66
C ILE A 443 5.38 23.28 1.66
N ARG A 444 5.17 24.59 1.69
CA ARG A 444 5.80 25.47 2.68
C ARG A 444 5.52 24.94 4.10
N GLY A 445 6.57 24.71 4.87
CA GLY A 445 6.54 24.08 6.19
C GLY A 445 6.73 22.55 6.20
N PHE A 446 6.87 21.92 5.04
CA PHE A 446 7.39 20.56 4.91
C PHE A 446 8.74 20.63 4.18
N ARG A 447 9.82 20.29 4.89
CA ARG A 447 11.16 20.24 4.32
C ARG A 447 11.54 18.77 4.16
N THR A 448 11.97 18.41 2.96
CA THR A 448 12.46 17.07 2.65
C THR A 448 13.87 17.20 2.10
N MET A 449 14.82 16.43 2.63
CA MET A 449 16.21 16.44 2.19
C MET A 449 16.79 15.03 2.25
N GLN A 450 17.79 14.79 1.42
CA GLN A 450 18.61 13.58 1.45
C GLN A 450 19.97 13.96 2.03
N VAL A 451 20.42 13.25 3.05
CA VAL A 451 21.66 13.56 3.78
C VAL A 451 22.42 12.27 4.10
N SER A 452 23.74 12.35 4.14
CA SER A 452 24.58 11.25 4.64
C SER A 452 24.68 11.25 6.18
N ARG A 453 24.52 12.42 6.78
CA ARG A 453 24.62 12.68 8.22
C ARG A 453 23.71 13.84 8.62
N LEU A 454 23.02 13.69 9.75
CA LEU A 454 22.22 14.73 10.40
C LEU A 454 22.54 14.76 11.91
N THR A 455 23.00 15.88 12.42
CA THR A 455 23.10 16.10 13.87
C THR A 455 21.90 16.90 14.35
N VAL A 456 21.30 16.46 15.45
CA VAL A 456 20.13 17.10 16.07
C VAL A 456 20.44 17.40 17.52
N GLN A 457 20.35 18.67 17.89
CA GLN A 457 20.55 19.16 19.25
C GLN A 457 19.26 19.86 19.70
N PRO A 458 18.36 19.16 20.41
CA PRO A 458 17.11 19.76 20.85
C PRO A 458 17.36 20.78 21.97
N THR A 459 16.61 21.88 21.98
CA THR A 459 16.63 22.87 23.07
C THR A 459 15.89 22.34 24.29
N ASP A 460 14.79 21.62 24.08
CA ASP A 460 13.97 21.01 25.12
C ASP A 460 14.06 19.47 25.06
N PRO A 461 14.00 18.74 26.18
CA PRO A 461 14.01 17.27 26.16
C PRO A 461 12.86 16.70 25.31
N ILE A 462 13.22 15.99 24.24
CA ILE A 462 12.27 15.26 23.40
C ILE A 462 12.83 13.89 23.07
N ASP A 463 11.99 12.87 23.22
CA ASP A 463 12.36 11.51 22.86
C ASP A 463 12.35 11.31 21.34
N VAL A 464 13.08 10.30 20.90
CA VAL A 464 13.03 9.75 19.55
C VAL A 464 12.56 8.31 19.62
N THR A 465 11.79 7.90 18.63
CA THR A 465 11.48 6.50 18.36
C THR A 465 12.41 5.96 17.28
N LEU A 466 12.88 4.73 17.42
CA LEU A 466 13.61 3.98 16.39
C LEU A 466 12.75 2.78 16.00
N ASP A 467 12.32 2.71 14.74
CA ASP A 467 11.41 1.67 14.23
C ASP A 467 10.13 1.48 15.08
N GLY A 468 9.65 2.58 15.66
CA GLY A 468 8.44 2.62 16.51
C GLY A 468 8.68 2.44 18.01
N GLU A 469 9.89 2.06 18.44
CA GLU A 469 10.23 1.88 19.85
C GLU A 469 10.92 3.13 20.43
N ILE A 470 10.55 3.53 21.66
CA ILE A 470 11.15 4.71 22.31
C ILE A 470 12.62 4.42 22.61
N ALA A 471 13.50 5.31 22.14
CA ALA A 471 14.95 5.16 22.27
C ALA A 471 15.61 6.24 23.12
N GLY A 472 14.84 6.98 23.92
CA GLY A 472 15.32 8.10 24.73
C GLY A 472 15.51 9.40 23.92
N PRO A 473 16.31 10.36 24.39
CA PRO A 473 16.37 11.71 23.82
C PRO A 473 16.86 11.78 22.37
N VAL A 474 16.29 12.62 21.51
CA VAL A 474 16.73 12.74 20.10
C VAL A 474 18.15 13.29 19.93
N SER A 475 18.71 13.91 20.96
CA SER A 475 20.04 14.54 20.93
C SER A 475 21.12 13.56 20.46
N GLY A 476 21.76 13.86 19.33
CA GLY A 476 22.80 13.01 18.75
C GLY A 476 22.97 13.18 17.24
N THR A 477 23.82 12.32 16.67
CA THR A 477 24.10 12.28 15.23
C THR A 477 23.48 11.03 14.61
N PHE A 478 22.72 11.24 13.54
CA PHE A 478 22.20 10.21 12.64
C PHE A 478 23.14 10.06 11.45
N ASP A 479 23.55 8.84 11.12
CA ASP A 479 24.36 8.53 9.94
C ASP A 479 24.01 7.15 9.35
N VAL A 480 24.37 6.93 8.09
CA VAL A 480 24.11 5.66 7.37
C VAL A 480 25.19 4.64 7.66
N VAL A 481 24.78 3.41 7.98
CA VAL A 481 25.61 2.21 7.97
C VAL A 481 25.38 1.48 6.65
N ARG A 482 26.22 1.80 5.66
CA ARG A 482 26.11 1.24 4.31
C ARG A 482 26.31 -0.27 4.31
N GLY A 483 25.33 -1.00 3.77
CA GLY A 483 25.34 -2.46 3.64
C GLY A 483 25.49 -3.19 4.96
N GLY A 484 25.10 -2.53 6.05
CA GLY A 484 25.26 -3.02 7.41
C GLY A 484 24.38 -4.24 7.70
N LEU A 485 23.28 -4.43 6.98
CA LEU A 485 22.38 -5.56 7.16
C LEU A 485 22.41 -6.48 5.95
N GLN A 486 22.64 -7.78 6.17
CA GLN A 486 22.37 -8.81 5.18
C GLN A 486 20.97 -9.35 5.39
N VAL A 487 20.13 -9.29 4.37
CA VAL A 487 18.71 -9.67 4.47
C VAL A 487 18.26 -10.46 3.23
N ILE A 488 17.39 -11.45 3.44
CA ILE A 488 16.78 -12.21 2.35
C ILE A 488 15.68 -11.36 1.69
N THR A 489 15.80 -11.18 0.39
CA THR A 489 14.93 -10.34 -0.45
C THR A 489 14.50 -11.10 -1.71
N PRO A 490 13.40 -10.69 -2.36
CA PRO A 490 12.99 -11.30 -3.63
C PRO A 490 13.98 -11.00 -4.75
N ALA A 491 13.98 -11.82 -5.81
CA ALA A 491 14.84 -11.64 -6.98
C ALA A 491 14.65 -10.26 -7.66
N SER A 492 13.46 -9.66 -7.51
CA SER A 492 13.12 -8.33 -8.03
C SER A 492 13.78 -7.18 -7.25
N PHE A 493 14.34 -7.44 -6.07
CA PHE A 493 15.13 -6.46 -5.33
C PHE A 493 16.46 -6.23 -6.05
N LYS A 494 16.70 -4.97 -6.43
CA LYS A 494 17.97 -4.51 -6.97
C LYS A 494 18.81 -4.05 -5.80
N ASP A 495 19.94 -4.71 -5.60
CA ASP A 495 21.02 -4.24 -4.74
C ASP A 495 21.94 -3.43 -5.66
N ASP A 496 21.83 -2.10 -5.66
CA ASP A 496 22.51 -1.22 -6.63
C ASP A 496 24.05 -1.20 -6.45
N ARG A 497 24.58 -2.05 -5.54
CA ARG A 497 26.00 -2.32 -5.35
C ARG A 497 26.54 -3.52 -6.14
N ARG A 498 25.67 -4.35 -6.70
CA ARG A 498 26.02 -5.48 -7.57
C ARG A 498 25.79 -5.10 -9.03
#